data_AF-A0A3D0D441-F1
#
_entry.id   AF-A0A3D0D441-F1
#
_cell.length_a   1.000
_cell.length_b   1.000
_cell.length_c   1.000
_cell.angle_alpha   90.00
_cell.angle_beta   90.00
_cell.angle_gamma   90.00
#
_symmetry.space_group_name_H-M   'P 1'
#
loop_
_entity.id
_entity.type
_entity.pdbx_description
1 polymer ?
#
loop_
_entity_poly.entity_id
_entity_poly.type
_entity_poly.pdbx_seq_one_letter_code
_entity_poly.pdbx_strand_id
1 'polypeptide(L)' 'MSDFRWNDRDITLLELLDRALDKGVILWGDITISVADVELIYLGLKVLLTSVETAQRMRMGAAGAPVPLPDASARH' A
#
# COMPACT_ATOMS: atom_id res chain seq x y z
N MET A 1 7.37 20.82 -28.60
CA MET A 1 6.82 19.91 -27.58
C MET A 1 7.91 18.90 -27.30
N SER A 2 8.50 18.92 -26.11
CA SER A 2 9.79 18.28 -25.79
C SER A 2 9.81 16.78 -26.09
N ASP A 3 10.78 16.40 -26.91
CA ASP A 3 11.11 15.02 -27.29
C ASP A 3 11.52 14.19 -26.07
N PHE A 4 10.54 13.54 -25.46
CA PHE A 4 10.74 12.52 -24.44
C PHE A 4 10.97 11.17 -25.15
N ARG A 5 12.12 11.05 -25.83
CA ARG A 5 12.57 9.79 -26.42
C ARG A 5 13.06 8.85 -25.32
N TRP A 6 12.13 8.25 -24.59
CA TRP A 6 12.41 7.00 -23.88
C TRP A 6 12.57 5.88 -24.91
N ASN A 7 13.54 5.03 -24.65
CA ASN A 7 14.22 4.20 -25.62
C ASN A 7 14.04 2.75 -25.18
N ASP A 8 13.10 2.00 -25.77
CA ASP A 8 12.94 0.53 -25.81
C ASP A 8 13.18 -0.29 -24.50
N ARG A 9 13.32 0.40 -23.36
CA ARG A 9 13.34 -0.07 -21.97
C ARG A 9 12.05 0.31 -21.27
N ASP A 10 11.05 0.66 -22.06
CA ASP A 10 9.71 1.02 -21.68
C ASP A 10 8.84 -0.24 -21.57
N ILE A 11 9.20 -1.13 -20.65
CA ILE A 11 8.17 -1.54 -19.70
C ILE A 11 7.88 -0.25 -18.95
N THR A 12 6.99 0.57 -19.52
CA THR A 12 6.90 2.01 -19.21
C THR A 12 6.74 2.19 -17.71
N LEU A 13 7.34 3.23 -17.14
CA LEU A 13 7.08 3.60 -15.74
C LEU A 13 5.57 3.65 -15.44
N LEU A 14 4.77 4.03 -16.45
CA LEU A 14 3.33 3.99 -16.41
C LEU A 14 2.77 2.57 -16.22
N GLU A 15 3.20 1.60 -17.01
CA GLU A 15 2.76 0.21 -16.87
C GLU A 15 3.21 -0.43 -15.54
N LEU A 16 4.41 -0.07 -15.05
CA LEU A 16 4.86 -0.48 -13.72
C LEU A 16 4.03 0.16 -12.61
N LEU A 17 3.76 1.46 -12.72
CA LEU A 17 2.92 2.21 -11.77
C LEU A 17 1.50 1.67 -11.76
N ASP A 18 0.92 1.39 -12.92
CA ASP A 18 -0.42 0.83 -13.08
C ASP A 18 -0.53 -0.52 -12.37
N ARG A 19 0.39 -1.45 -12.65
CA ARG A 19 0.45 -2.75 -11.97
C ARG A 19 0.68 -2.62 -10.47
N ALA A 20 1.52 -1.68 -10.04
CA ALA A 20 1.79 -1.41 -8.63
C ALA A 20 0.53 -0.88 -7.91
N LEU A 21 -0.25 0.01 -8.54
CA LEU A 21 -1.49 0.54 -7.97
C LEU A 21 -2.59 -0.54 -7.94
N ASP A 22 -2.66 -1.38 -8.96
CA ASP A 22 -3.62 -2.48 -9.04
C ASP A 22 -3.42 -3.54 -7.95
N LYS A 23 -2.17 -3.94 -7.70
CA LYS A 23 -1.85 -4.94 -6.67
C LYS A 23 -1.65 -4.34 -5.28
N GLY A 24 -1.26 -3.08 -5.22
CA GLY A 24 -0.82 -2.41 -4.01
C GLY A 24 0.65 -2.67 -3.71
N VAL A 25 1.31 -1.66 -3.15
CA VAL A 25 2.70 -1.72 -2.69
C VAL A 25 2.79 -1.18 -1.27
N ILE A 26 3.54 -1.87 -0.42
CA ILE A 26 3.82 -1.40 0.94
C ILE A 26 5.19 -0.73 0.97
N LEU A 27 5.22 0.53 1.36
CA LEU A 27 6.42 1.32 1.59
C LEU A 27 6.72 1.35 3.09
N TRP A 28 7.99 1.17 3.43
CA TRP A 28 8.50 1.28 4.80
C TRP A 28 9.45 2.46 4.82
N GLY A 29 9.27 3.34 5.78
CA GLY A 29 10.15 4.48 5.94
C GLY A 29 10.01 5.06 7.33
N ASP A 30 10.82 6.07 7.59
CA ASP A 30 10.84 6.75 8.88
C ASP A 30 10.94 8.25 8.67
N ILE A 31 10.41 9.00 9.63
CA ILE A 31 10.45 10.45 9.65
C ILE A 31 10.91 10.87 11.04
N THR A 32 11.94 11.72 11.07
CA THR A 32 12.38 12.42 12.29
C THR A 32 11.98 13.88 12.22
N ILE A 33 11.30 14.39 13.25
CA ILE A 33 10.91 15.79 13.38
C ILE A 33 11.81 16.43 14.43
N SER A 34 12.51 17.48 14.01
CA SER A 34 13.46 18.23 14.83
C SER A 34 12.97 19.66 15.07
N VAL A 35 13.24 20.19 16.27
CA VAL A 35 12.95 21.58 16.64
C VAL A 35 14.19 22.17 17.27
N ALA A 36 14.60 23.35 16.79
CA ALA A 36 15.80 24.05 17.28
C ALA A 36 17.03 23.14 17.34
N ASP A 37 17.29 22.40 16.26
CA ASP A 37 18.44 21.50 16.11
C ASP A 37 18.44 20.24 17.00
N VAL A 38 17.34 19.99 17.72
CA VAL A 38 17.16 18.77 18.53
C VAL A 38 16.13 17.85 17.88
N GLU A 39 16.48 16.58 17.71
CA GLU A 39 15.54 15.52 17.31
C GLU A 39 14.56 15.23 18.45
N LEU A 40 13.26 15.44 18.21
CA LEU A 40 12.24 15.28 19.26
C LEU A 40 11.34 14.08 19.02
N ILE A 41 11.02 13.79 17.76
CA ILE A 41 10.02 12.79 17.41
C ILE A 41 10.58 11.91 16.29
N TYR A 42 10.57 10.60 16.52
CA TYR A 42 10.82 9.59 15.48
C TYR A 42 9.52 8.84 15.18
N LEU A 43 9.20 8.69 13.90
CA LEU A 43 8.02 7.99 13.43
C LEU A 43 8.42 6.91 12.42
N GLY A 44 8.18 5.65 12.77
CA GLY A 44 8.20 4.56 11.79
C GLY A 44 6.88 4.51 11.02
N LEU A 45 6.96 4.56 9.70
CA LEU A 45 5.81 4.58 8.79
C LEU A 45 5.77 3.32 7.92
N LYS A 46 4.58 2.73 7.86
CA LYS A 46 4.24 1.70 6.89
C LYS A 46 3.05 2.18 6.08
N VAL A 47 3.27 2.46 4.80
CA VAL A 47 2.28 3.09 3.91
C VAL A 47 1.89 2.10 2.83
N LEU A 48 0.59 1.87 2.65
CA LEU A 48 0.05 1.15 1.49
C LEU A 48 -0.27 2.15 0.38
N LEU A 49 0.39 2.01 -0.76
CA LEU A 49 0.09 2.71 -1.98
C LEU A 49 -0.67 1.77 -2.92
N THR A 50 -1.89 2.13 -3.30
CA THR A 50 -2.74 1.34 -4.20
C THR A 50 -3.79 2.25 -4.85
N SER A 51 -4.51 1.77 -5.85
CA SER A 51 -5.63 2.50 -6.42
C SER A 51 -6.77 2.65 -5.40
N VAL A 52 -7.57 3.72 -5.53
CA VAL A 52 -8.70 3.97 -4.62
C VAL A 52 -9.71 2.82 -4.66
N GLU A 53 -9.97 2.28 -5.85
CA GLU A 53 -10.87 1.14 -6.04
C GLU A 53 -10.36 -0.11 -5.31
N THR A 54 -9.07 -0.44 -5.46
CA THR A 54 -8.46 -1.57 -4.76
C THR A 54 -8.49 -1.36 -3.25
N ALA A 55 -8.20 -0.15 -2.76
CA ALA A 55 -8.31 0.18 -1.33
C ALA A 55 -9.74 -0.01 -0.80
N GLN A 56 -10.76 0.41 -1.56
CA GLN A 56 -12.16 0.23 -1.18
C GLN A 56 -12.54 -1.26 -1.14
N ARG A 57 -12.15 -2.05 -2.14
CA ARG A 57 -12.36 -3.51 -2.16
C ARG A 57 -11.72 -4.21 -0.96
N MET A 58 -10.47 -3.87 -0.63
CA MET A 58 -9.78 -4.43 0.54
C MET A 58 -10.48 -4.08 1.85
N ARG A 59 -10.94 -2.83 2.00
CA ARG A 59 -11.68 -2.38 3.20
C ARG A 59 -13.02 -3.08 3.35
N MET A 60 -13.75 -3.28 2.26
CA MET A 60 -15.03 -3.99 2.27
C MET A 60 -14.86 -5.50 2.52
N GLY A 61 -13.84 -6.13 1.93
CA GLY A 61 -13.51 -7.53 2.18
C GLY A 61 -13.10 -7.82 3.63
N ALA A 62 -12.45 -6.86 4.30
CA ALA A 62 -12.13 -6.95 5.72
C ALA A 62 -13.33 -6.68 6.65
N ALA A 63 -14.39 -6.03 6.16
CA ALA A 63 -15.53 -5.60 6.96
C ALA A 63 -16.77 -6.51 6.87
N GLY A 64 -16.72 -7.63 6.14
CA GLY A 64 -17.93 -8.36 5.75
C GLY A 64 -17.92 -9.89 5.82
N ALA A 65 -16.81 -10.56 6.12
CA ALA A 65 -16.84 -12.01 6.33
C ALA A 65 -17.12 -12.32 7.81
N PRO A 66 -18.25 -12.95 8.18
CA PRO A 66 -18.38 -13.52 9.50
C PRO A 66 -17.23 -14.51 9.67
N VAL A 67 -16.35 -14.27 10.65
CA VAL A 67 -15.38 -15.29 11.07
C VAL A 67 -16.20 -16.55 11.37
N PRO A 68 -16.00 -17.66 10.63
CA PRO A 68 -16.71 -18.90 10.94
C PRO A 68 -16.37 -19.26 12.38
N LEU A 69 -17.37 -19.19 13.26
CA LEU A 69 -17.22 -19.74 14.60
C LEU A 69 -16.93 -21.22 14.41
N PRO A 70 -15.86 -21.76 15.04
CA PRO A 70 -15.66 -23.20 15.08
C PRO A 70 -16.94 -23.82 15.61
N ASP A 71 -17.53 -24.70 14.81
CA ASP A 71 -18.72 -25.43 15.14
C ASP A 71 -18.46 -26.23 16.42
N ALA A 72 -19.22 -25.90 17.47
CA ALA A 72 -19.17 -26.60 18.75
C ALA A 72 -19.52 -28.10 18.66
N SER A 73 -19.84 -28.60 17.46
CA SER A 73 -20.13 -30.00 17.17
C SER A 73 -18.89 -30.90 17.07
N ALA A 74 -17.67 -30.34 17.06
CA ALA A 74 -16.43 -31.13 17.06
C ALA A 74 -16.04 -31.69 18.45
N ARG A 75 -16.87 -31.48 19.46
CA ARG A 75 -16.73 -32.03 20.81
C ARG A 75 -17.96 -32.91 21.15
N HIS A 76 -18.09 -34.04 20.46
CA HIS A 76 -18.80 -35.21 20.96
C HIS A 76 -18.20 -36.47 20.32
#